data_AF-A0A8J6C650-F1
#
_entry.id   AF-A0A8J6C650-F1
#
_cell.length_a   1.000
_cell.length_b   1.000
_cell.length_c   1.000
_cell.angle_alpha   90.00
_cell.angle_beta   90.00
_cell.angle_gamma   90.00
#
_symmetry.space_group_name_H-M   'P 1'
#
loop_
_entity.id
_entity.type
_entity.pdbx_description
1 polymer ?
#
loop_
_entity_poly.entity_id
_entity_poly.type
_entity_poly.pdbx_seq_one_letter_code
_entity_poly.pdbx_strand_id
1 'polypeptide(L)'
;MAKGRGAAAALVVVLGLVVVWAPSPSLAHVQIGAYNKTCPQAEDIVYREMTAILGKSPEQAGPLLRLFSVDCFVGGCEASILLDSMPGNTAEKDSPLNKGVKGYEVVDLIKAKLEDACPGIVSCADTLALAARDAVRLSKGPYIALPTGRRDGNNSVASNVGPNTPIPGANITDLVALFAKFNLTTKDLVVLSGAHTIGKAHCSVRLRIKFSEHSQIKKAHEQETSVVCAAYYGFSFPVVFSSYYAW
;
A
#
# COMPACT_ATOMS: atom_id res chain seq x y z
N MET A 1 7.44 -5.32 86.23
CA MET A 1 7.65 -3.95 85.71
C MET A 1 7.80 -4.01 84.18
N ALA A 2 6.93 -3.26 83.49
CA ALA A 2 6.98 -2.68 82.14
C ALA A 2 7.81 -3.28 80.97
N LYS A 3 7.10 -3.43 79.83
CA LYS A 3 7.40 -3.04 78.41
C LYS A 3 8.77 -3.47 77.83
N GLY A 4 8.91 -4.14 76.68
CA GLY A 4 8.17 -4.06 75.40
C GLY A 4 9.08 -3.46 74.31
N ARG A 5 9.02 -4.02 73.08
CA ARG A 5 9.68 -3.63 71.79
C ARG A 5 11.09 -4.19 71.59
N GLY A 6 11.52 -4.63 70.41
CA GLY A 6 10.91 -4.61 69.06
C GLY A 6 11.84 -5.35 68.08
N ALA A 7 11.26 -5.79 66.97
CA ALA A 7 11.91 -6.53 65.89
C ALA A 7 12.89 -5.68 65.07
N ALA A 8 14.04 -6.25 64.70
CA ALA A 8 14.76 -5.97 63.46
C ALA A 8 15.99 -6.89 63.35
N ALA A 9 16.06 -7.74 62.32
CA ALA A 9 17.25 -7.94 61.48
C ALA A 9 17.07 -9.15 60.54
N ALA A 10 16.80 -8.82 59.28
CA ALA A 10 17.26 -9.51 58.08
C ALA A 10 16.90 -11.00 57.89
N LEU A 11 15.65 -11.27 57.49
CA LEU A 11 15.42 -12.33 56.51
C LEU A 11 16.10 -11.89 55.20
N VAL A 12 17.13 -12.62 54.78
CA VAL A 12 17.74 -12.47 53.45
C VAL A 12 16.69 -12.91 52.43
N VAL A 13 15.97 -11.94 51.89
CA VAL A 13 15.03 -12.12 50.79
C VAL A 13 15.84 -12.35 49.52
N VAL A 14 16.01 -13.62 49.14
CA VAL A 14 16.44 -14.00 47.79
C VAL A 14 15.23 -13.82 46.87
N LEU A 15 14.97 -12.58 46.45
CA LEU A 15 14.08 -12.27 45.32
C LEU A 15 14.93 -11.52 44.30
N GLY A 16 15.54 -12.28 43.39
CA GLY A 16 16.37 -11.75 42.33
C GLY A 16 16.18 -12.55 41.05
N LEU A 17 15.33 -12.00 40.16
CA LEU A 17 15.27 -12.24 38.72
C LEU A 17 14.73 -13.59 38.24
N VAL A 18 13.42 -13.80 38.41
CA VAL A 18 12.67 -14.40 37.29
C VAL A 18 12.38 -13.26 36.32
N VAL A 19 13.28 -13.05 35.36
CA VAL A 19 12.95 -12.30 34.15
C VAL A 19 11.90 -13.14 33.43
N VAL A 20 10.63 -12.81 33.65
CA VAL A 20 9.57 -13.31 32.78
C VAL A 20 9.87 -12.71 31.42
N TRP A 21 10.41 -13.53 30.53
CA TRP A 21 10.47 -13.23 29.11
C TRP A 21 9.03 -13.27 28.63
N ALA A 22 8.29 -12.19 28.89
CA ALA A 22 7.05 -11.96 28.19
C ALA A 22 7.47 -11.72 26.74
N PRO A 23 7.08 -12.57 25.78
CA PRO A 23 7.26 -12.21 24.39
C PRO A 23 6.55 -10.88 24.19
N SER A 24 7.30 -9.85 23.77
CA SER A 24 6.74 -8.58 23.34
C SER A 24 5.64 -8.88 22.30
N PRO A 25 4.36 -8.52 22.51
CA PRO A 25 3.37 -8.69 21.48
C PRO A 25 3.52 -7.53 20.50
N SER A 26 4.52 -7.61 19.64
CA SER A 26 4.58 -6.83 18.42
C SER A 26 4.88 -7.76 17.25
N LEU A 27 4.09 -8.82 17.14
CA LEU A 27 3.80 -9.46 15.86
C LEU A 27 2.47 -8.88 15.37
N ALA A 28 2.46 -8.34 14.15
CA ALA A 28 1.23 -8.02 13.45
C ALA A 28 0.31 -9.26 13.50
N HIS A 29 -0.90 -9.10 14.06
CA HIS A 29 -1.87 -10.19 14.27
C HIS A 29 -2.60 -10.56 12.97
N VAL A 30 -1.87 -10.61 11.86
CA VAL A 30 -2.42 -11.02 10.57
C VAL A 30 -2.32 -12.54 10.42
N GLN A 31 -3.40 -13.16 9.97
CA GLN A 31 -3.47 -14.60 9.71
C GLN A 31 -4.42 -14.87 8.54
N ILE A 32 -4.21 -15.99 7.85
CA ILE A 32 -5.16 -16.43 6.84
C ILE A 32 -6.48 -16.78 7.55
N GLY A 33 -7.59 -16.23 7.07
CA GLY A 33 -8.91 -16.47 7.64
C GLY A 33 -9.19 -15.78 8.98
N ALA A 34 -8.58 -14.60 9.24
CA ALA A 34 -8.82 -13.86 10.48
C ALA A 34 -10.30 -13.54 10.73
N TYR A 35 -11.09 -13.38 9.67
CA TYR A 35 -12.53 -13.09 9.74
C TYR A 35 -13.43 -14.33 9.72
N ASN A 36 -12.90 -15.56 9.66
CA ASN A 36 -13.70 -16.78 9.50
C ASN A 36 -14.76 -17.01 10.60
N LYS A 37 -14.59 -16.40 11.78
CA LYS A 37 -15.55 -16.50 12.89
C LYS A 37 -16.44 -15.26 13.04
N THR A 38 -15.93 -14.09 12.69
CA THR A 38 -16.57 -12.79 12.96
C THR A 38 -17.31 -12.25 11.73
N CYS A 39 -16.76 -12.45 10.54
CA CYS A 39 -17.40 -12.13 9.27
C CYS A 39 -16.98 -13.17 8.20
N PRO A 40 -17.55 -14.39 8.23
CA PRO A 40 -17.12 -15.49 7.34
C PRO A 40 -17.27 -15.16 5.84
N GLN A 41 -18.20 -14.27 5.52
CA GLN A 41 -18.53 -13.80 4.18
C GLN A 41 -17.66 -12.62 3.69
N ALA A 42 -16.69 -12.15 4.48
CA ALA A 42 -15.92 -10.94 4.16
C ALA A 42 -15.20 -11.04 2.80
N GLU A 43 -14.39 -12.09 2.59
CA GLU A 43 -13.64 -12.26 1.34
C GLU A 43 -14.57 -12.48 0.14
N ASP A 44 -15.69 -13.19 0.32
CA ASP A 44 -16.68 -13.43 -0.74
C ASP A 44 -17.39 -12.14 -1.15
N ILE A 45 -17.73 -11.27 -0.20
CA ILE A 45 -18.29 -9.94 -0.49
C ILE A 45 -17.28 -9.15 -1.32
N VAL A 46 -16.03 -9.02 -0.87
CA VAL A 46 -15.00 -8.27 -1.60
C VAL A 46 -14.84 -8.82 -3.03
N TYR A 47 -14.72 -10.13 -3.17
CA TYR A 47 -14.55 -10.78 -4.48
C TYR A 47 -15.74 -10.53 -5.41
N ARG A 48 -16.97 -10.64 -4.90
CA ARG A 48 -18.18 -10.39 -5.68
C ARG A 48 -18.27 -8.94 -6.16
N GLU A 49 -18.05 -7.98 -5.26
CA GLU A 49 -18.09 -6.56 -5.64
C GLU A 49 -16.97 -6.24 -6.64
N MET A 50 -15.76 -6.76 -6.43
CA MET A 50 -14.64 -6.60 -7.37
C MET A 50 -14.94 -7.21 -8.74
N THR A 51 -15.62 -8.36 -8.79
CA THR A 51 -16.07 -8.97 -10.05
C THR A 51 -17.05 -8.07 -10.79
N ALA A 52 -18.01 -7.47 -10.08
CA ALA A 52 -18.97 -6.54 -10.67
C ALA A 52 -18.30 -5.23 -11.14
N ILE A 53 -17.37 -4.68 -10.35
CA ILE A 53 -16.62 -3.47 -10.67
C ILE A 53 -15.77 -3.68 -11.92
N LEU A 54 -14.95 -4.73 -11.95
CA LEU A 54 -14.07 -4.99 -13.09
C LEU A 54 -14.79 -5.52 -14.32
N GLY A 55 -15.98 -6.12 -14.15
CA GLY A 55 -16.87 -6.44 -15.27
C GLY A 55 -17.38 -5.20 -16.01
N LYS A 56 -17.52 -4.07 -15.31
CA LYS A 56 -17.93 -2.78 -15.90
C LYS A 56 -16.74 -1.91 -16.33
N SER A 57 -15.70 -1.88 -15.51
CA SER A 57 -14.53 -1.02 -15.66
C SER A 57 -13.24 -1.80 -15.38
N PRO A 58 -12.78 -2.64 -16.34
CA PRO A 58 -11.54 -3.42 -16.19
C PRO A 58 -10.31 -2.55 -15.87
N GLU A 59 -10.30 -1.29 -16.30
CA GLU A 59 -9.23 -0.33 -16.08
C GLU A 59 -9.01 0.05 -14.61
N GLN A 60 -9.93 -0.31 -13.70
CA GLN A 60 -9.79 -0.06 -12.25
C GLN A 60 -8.80 -1.01 -11.56
N ALA A 61 -8.44 -2.14 -12.19
CA ALA A 61 -7.57 -3.13 -11.55
C ALA A 61 -6.17 -2.58 -11.22
N GLY A 62 -5.55 -1.89 -12.18
CA GLY A 62 -4.23 -1.27 -11.99
C GLY A 62 -4.22 -0.19 -10.89
N PRO A 63 -5.14 0.79 -10.91
CA PRO A 63 -5.25 1.78 -9.85
C PRO A 63 -5.45 1.21 -8.44
N LEU A 64 -6.26 0.15 -8.27
CA LEU A 64 -6.47 -0.47 -6.96
C LEU A 64 -5.20 -1.15 -6.43
N LEU A 65 -4.48 -1.85 -7.30
CA LEU A 65 -3.20 -2.44 -6.95
C LEU A 65 -2.18 -1.35 -6.56
N ARG A 66 -2.18 -0.22 -7.29
CA ARG A 66 -1.35 0.94 -6.95
C ARG A 66 -1.76 1.56 -5.62
N LEU A 67 -3.06 1.72 -5.35
CA LEU A 67 -3.57 2.28 -4.10
C LEU A 67 -3.09 1.47 -2.88
N PHE A 68 -3.15 0.13 -2.97
CA PHE A 68 -2.61 -0.74 -1.92
C PHE A 68 -1.08 -0.61 -1.78
N SER A 69 -0.36 -0.47 -2.89
CA SER A 69 1.08 -0.25 -2.83
C SER A 69 1.43 1.07 -2.14
N VAL A 70 0.77 2.18 -2.48
CA VAL A 70 1.10 3.48 -1.88
C VAL A 70 0.77 3.51 -0.39
N ASP A 71 -0.31 2.85 0.02
CA ASP A 71 -0.64 2.65 1.44
C ASP A 71 0.50 1.94 2.16
N CYS A 72 0.89 0.75 1.70
CA CYS A 72 1.93 -0.04 2.36
C CYS A 72 3.31 0.65 2.42
N PHE A 73 3.65 1.49 1.45
CA PHE A 73 4.93 2.21 1.44
C PHE A 73 4.91 3.48 2.31
N VAL A 74 3.75 4.02 2.69
CA VAL A 74 3.65 5.23 3.52
C VAL A 74 2.93 4.91 4.83
N GLY A 75 3.66 4.93 5.96
CA GLY A 75 3.08 4.61 7.29
C GLY A 75 2.90 3.10 7.53
N GLY A 76 2.58 2.35 6.49
CA GLY A 76 2.39 0.89 6.51
C GLY A 76 1.04 0.52 5.91
N CYS A 77 0.75 -0.78 5.82
CA CYS A 77 -0.53 -1.24 5.27
C CYS A 77 -1.68 -1.02 6.28
N GLU A 78 -2.04 0.23 6.53
CA GLU A 78 -2.98 0.67 7.57
C GLU A 78 -4.09 1.58 7.03
N ALA A 79 -4.28 1.67 5.71
CA ALA A 79 -5.29 2.52 5.08
C ALA A 79 -5.16 4.04 5.37
N SER A 80 -3.98 4.51 5.79
CA SER A 80 -3.73 5.94 6.04
C SER A 80 -3.95 6.79 4.78
N ILE A 81 -3.70 6.20 3.60
CA ILE A 81 -3.91 6.87 2.31
C ILE A 81 -5.39 7.21 2.07
N LEU A 82 -6.34 6.53 2.72
CA LEU A 82 -7.78 6.75 2.54
C LEU A 82 -8.30 7.94 3.35
N LEU A 83 -7.53 8.46 4.31
CA LEU A 83 -7.95 9.57 5.16
C LEU A 83 -7.95 10.90 4.41
N ASP A 84 -8.98 11.72 4.68
CA ASP A 84 -9.11 13.06 4.14
C ASP A 84 -8.28 14.10 4.91
N SER A 85 -7.84 15.15 4.20
CA SER A 85 -7.23 16.32 4.83
C SER A 85 -8.20 16.99 5.81
N MET A 86 -7.66 17.47 6.92
CA MET A 86 -8.39 18.20 7.95
C MET A 86 -7.76 19.58 8.16
N PRO A 87 -8.47 20.56 8.74
CA PRO A 87 -7.86 21.85 9.09
C PRO A 87 -6.58 21.65 9.92
N GLY A 88 -5.44 22.14 9.42
CA GLY A 88 -4.14 21.99 10.06
C GLY A 88 -3.36 20.73 9.70
N ASN A 89 -3.90 19.82 8.88
CA ASN A 89 -3.19 18.64 8.38
C ASN A 89 -3.55 18.30 6.92
N THR A 90 -2.54 18.23 6.06
CA THR A 90 -2.70 17.72 4.68
C THR A 90 -2.42 16.23 4.66
N ALA A 91 -3.42 15.43 4.28
CA ALA A 91 -3.34 13.98 4.21
C ALA A 91 -2.48 13.49 3.03
N GLU A 92 -2.10 12.21 3.08
CA GLU A 92 -1.27 11.56 2.06
C GLU A 92 -1.88 11.63 0.67
N LYS A 93 -3.20 11.46 0.54
CA LYS A 93 -3.91 11.50 -0.75
C LYS A 93 -3.76 12.83 -1.48
N ASP A 94 -3.57 13.93 -0.74
CA ASP A 94 -3.42 15.28 -1.27
C ASP A 94 -1.94 15.68 -1.49
N SER A 95 -1.01 14.76 -1.23
CA SER A 95 0.40 14.96 -1.61
C SER A 95 0.53 15.12 -3.13
N PRO A 96 1.35 16.06 -3.62
CA PRO A 96 1.63 16.21 -5.05
C PRO A 96 2.13 14.91 -5.70
N LEU A 97 2.77 14.03 -4.93
CA LEU A 97 3.29 12.73 -5.40
C LEU A 97 2.20 11.67 -5.58
N ASN A 98 1.10 11.78 -4.83
CA ASN A 98 -0.06 10.89 -4.93
C ASN A 98 -1.11 11.41 -5.91
N LYS A 99 -0.84 12.52 -6.59
CA LYS A 99 -1.74 13.06 -7.61
C LYS A 99 -1.98 12.03 -8.71
N GLY A 100 -3.25 11.64 -8.87
CA GLY A 100 -3.67 10.66 -9.87
C GLY A 100 -3.69 9.21 -9.40
N VAL A 101 -3.40 8.94 -8.12
CA VAL A 101 -3.87 7.70 -7.47
C VAL A 101 -5.41 7.70 -7.50
N LYS A 102 -6.00 6.53 -7.79
CA LYS A 102 -7.46 6.34 -7.91
C LYS A 102 -7.88 5.05 -7.21
N GLY A 103 -9.19 4.84 -7.07
CA GLY A 103 -9.75 3.63 -6.48
C GLY A 103 -10.29 3.83 -5.06
N TYR A 104 -10.21 5.05 -4.52
CA TYR A 104 -10.77 5.40 -3.21
C TYR A 104 -12.26 5.05 -3.12
N GLU A 105 -13.03 5.43 -4.14
CA GLU A 105 -14.49 5.23 -4.19
C GLU A 105 -14.87 3.75 -4.31
N VAL A 106 -13.99 2.94 -4.90
CA VAL A 106 -14.17 1.48 -4.94
C VAL A 106 -14.00 0.90 -3.55
N VAL A 107 -12.98 1.33 -2.80
CA VAL A 107 -12.78 0.87 -1.43
C VAL A 107 -13.97 1.27 -0.56
N ASP A 108 -14.47 2.51 -0.69
CA ASP A 108 -15.65 2.99 0.05
C ASP A 108 -16.90 2.15 -0.26
N LEU A 109 -17.13 1.83 -1.53
CA LEU A 109 -18.27 1.00 -1.95
C LEU A 109 -18.20 -0.40 -1.34
N ILE A 110 -17.03 -1.05 -1.42
CA ILE A 110 -16.84 -2.39 -0.87
C ILE A 110 -16.97 -2.35 0.65
N LYS A 111 -16.38 -1.34 1.28
CA LYS A 111 -16.46 -1.11 2.72
C LYS A 111 -17.91 -0.95 3.19
N ALA A 112 -18.74 -0.20 2.46
CA ALA A 112 -20.16 -0.09 2.77
C ALA A 112 -20.88 -1.46 2.74
N LYS A 113 -20.57 -2.31 1.77
CA LYS A 113 -21.13 -3.69 1.70
C LYS A 113 -20.67 -4.57 2.85
N LEU A 114 -19.42 -4.40 3.29
CA LEU A 114 -18.89 -5.11 4.45
C LEU A 114 -19.55 -4.62 5.73
N GLU A 115 -19.75 -3.31 5.90
CA GLU A 115 -20.44 -2.74 7.05
C GLU A 115 -21.91 -3.14 7.13
N ASP A 116 -22.62 -3.24 6.00
CA ASP A 116 -23.98 -3.75 5.95
C ASP A 116 -24.06 -5.21 6.44
N ALA A 117 -23.03 -6.02 6.17
CA ALA A 117 -23.01 -7.45 6.47
C ALA A 117 -22.40 -7.78 7.85
N CYS A 118 -21.40 -7.03 8.28
CA CYS A 118 -20.66 -7.23 9.52
C CYS A 118 -20.10 -5.90 10.06
N PRO A 119 -20.95 -5.10 10.73
CA PRO A 119 -20.59 -3.76 11.19
C PRO A 119 -19.35 -3.74 12.09
N GLY A 120 -18.39 -2.87 11.76
CA GLY A 120 -17.18 -2.61 12.55
C GLY A 120 -16.20 -3.78 12.65
N ILE A 121 -16.33 -4.80 11.80
CA ILE A 121 -15.49 -6.01 11.87
C ILE A 121 -14.27 -5.93 10.94
N VAL A 122 -14.49 -5.67 9.65
CA VAL A 122 -13.43 -5.75 8.62
C VAL A 122 -12.79 -4.38 8.46
N SER A 123 -11.48 -4.25 8.63
CA SER A 123 -10.78 -2.97 8.50
C SER A 123 -10.77 -2.42 7.07
N CYS A 124 -10.63 -1.10 6.91
CA CYS A 124 -10.37 -0.49 5.61
C CYS A 124 -9.05 -1.00 5.01
N ALA A 125 -8.03 -1.23 5.84
CA ALA A 125 -6.75 -1.79 5.43
C ALA A 125 -6.88 -3.17 4.79
N ASP A 126 -7.66 -4.07 5.38
CA ASP A 126 -7.92 -5.38 4.76
C ASP A 126 -8.90 -5.29 3.59
N THR A 127 -9.84 -4.35 3.60
CA THR A 127 -10.72 -4.11 2.45
C THR A 127 -9.89 -3.75 1.22
N LEU A 128 -8.95 -2.81 1.36
CA LEU A 128 -8.03 -2.41 0.29
C LEU A 128 -7.11 -3.58 -0.13
N ALA A 129 -6.55 -4.31 0.83
CA ALA A 129 -5.63 -5.42 0.54
C ALA A 129 -6.32 -6.57 -0.20
N LEU A 130 -7.55 -6.93 0.21
CA LEU A 130 -8.37 -7.94 -0.47
C LEU A 130 -8.80 -7.47 -1.86
N ALA A 131 -9.22 -6.21 -2.01
CA ALA A 131 -9.58 -5.63 -3.31
C ALA A 131 -8.40 -5.64 -4.29
N ALA A 132 -7.19 -5.32 -3.83
CA ALA A 132 -5.98 -5.39 -4.65
C ALA A 132 -5.63 -6.82 -5.07
N ARG A 133 -5.76 -7.81 -4.17
CA ARG A 133 -5.58 -9.23 -4.53
C ARG A 133 -6.59 -9.67 -5.59
N ASP A 134 -7.85 -9.29 -5.42
CA ASP A 134 -8.90 -9.66 -6.36
C ASP A 134 -8.78 -8.94 -7.70
N ALA A 135 -8.23 -7.71 -7.72
CA ALA A 135 -7.86 -7.02 -8.95
C ALA A 135 -6.82 -7.82 -9.76
N VAL A 136 -5.80 -8.38 -9.10
CA VAL A 136 -4.81 -9.26 -9.75
C VAL A 136 -5.48 -10.54 -10.25
N ARG A 137 -6.24 -11.23 -9.39
CA ARG A 137 -6.92 -12.48 -9.74
C ARG A 137 -7.84 -12.33 -10.95
N LEU A 138 -8.69 -11.30 -10.95
CA LEU A 138 -9.66 -11.04 -12.02
C LEU A 138 -8.99 -10.53 -13.30
N SER A 139 -7.77 -9.99 -13.19
CA SER A 139 -6.90 -9.67 -14.34
C SER A 139 -6.10 -10.88 -14.86
N LYS A 140 -6.52 -12.11 -14.52
CA LYS A 140 -5.87 -13.39 -14.89
C LYS A 140 -4.50 -13.61 -14.23
N GLY A 141 -4.20 -12.87 -13.17
CA GLY A 141 -3.03 -13.12 -12.32
C GLY A 141 -3.24 -14.30 -11.36
N PRO A 142 -2.20 -14.67 -10.61
CA PRO A 142 -2.29 -15.75 -9.63
C PRO A 142 -3.20 -15.39 -8.48
N TYR A 143 -3.88 -16.40 -7.93
CA TYR A 143 -4.53 -16.30 -6.63
C TYR A 143 -3.48 -16.51 -5.53
N ILE A 144 -3.42 -15.57 -4.59
CA ILE A 144 -2.55 -15.67 -3.41
C ILE A 144 -3.43 -15.53 -2.18
N ALA A 145 -3.36 -16.50 -1.26
CA ALA A 145 -4.02 -16.39 0.03
C ALA A 145 -3.40 -15.23 0.81
N LEU A 146 -4.23 -14.29 1.26
CA LEU A 146 -3.76 -13.07 1.90
C LEU A 146 -4.04 -13.13 3.41
N PRO A 147 -3.02 -12.97 4.28
CA PRO A 147 -3.25 -12.77 5.69
C PRO A 147 -4.09 -11.51 5.91
N THR A 148 -5.14 -11.62 6.72
CA THR A 148 -6.04 -10.55 7.14
C THR A 148 -5.95 -10.34 8.66
N GLY A 149 -6.51 -9.26 9.18
CA GLY A 149 -6.39 -8.79 10.56
C GLY A 149 -5.63 -7.47 10.71
N ARG A 150 -5.42 -6.72 9.63
CA ARG A 150 -4.82 -5.36 9.70
C ARG A 150 -5.77 -4.42 10.43
N ARG A 151 -5.23 -3.37 11.05
CA ARG A 151 -6.02 -2.31 11.67
C ARG A 151 -5.82 -1.01 10.91
N ASP A 152 -6.84 -0.16 10.99
CA ASP A 152 -6.83 1.14 10.34
C ASP A 152 -5.98 2.12 11.16
N GLY A 153 -5.07 2.79 10.46
CA GLY A 153 -4.24 3.88 10.97
C GLY A 153 -5.08 5.14 11.14
N ASN A 154 -4.65 6.00 12.05
CA ASN A 154 -5.34 7.27 12.37
C ASN A 154 -4.49 8.50 12.02
N ASN A 155 -3.38 8.30 11.31
CA ASN A 155 -2.43 9.33 10.98
C ASN A 155 -2.12 9.28 9.49
N SER A 156 -2.34 10.40 8.79
CA SER A 156 -2.06 10.53 7.36
C SER A 156 -1.47 11.91 7.13
N VAL A 157 -0.21 11.96 6.67
CA VAL A 157 0.53 13.22 6.52
C VAL A 157 1.27 13.25 5.18
N ALA A 158 1.00 14.28 4.37
CA ALA A 158 1.57 14.43 3.03
C ALA A 158 3.11 14.43 3.01
N SER A 159 3.76 14.93 4.07
CA SER A 159 5.22 14.94 4.18
C SER A 159 5.84 13.54 4.29
N ASN A 160 5.06 12.53 4.69
CA ASN A 160 5.53 11.14 4.76
C ASN A 160 5.62 10.48 3.38
N VAL A 161 5.00 11.04 2.35
CA VAL A 161 4.98 10.44 1.01
C VAL A 161 6.36 10.52 0.35
N GLY A 162 6.97 11.71 0.33
CA GLY A 162 8.24 11.95 -0.37
C GLY A 162 9.39 11.00 -0.01
N PRO A 163 9.70 10.78 1.27
CA PRO A 163 10.78 9.88 1.70
C PRO A 163 10.58 8.40 1.34
N ASN A 164 9.34 8.03 0.97
CA ASN A 164 8.87 6.66 0.81
C ASN A 164 8.44 6.32 -0.64
N THR A 165 8.57 7.27 -1.56
CA THR A 165 8.28 7.09 -3.00
C THR A 165 9.59 7.15 -3.80
N PRO A 166 9.71 6.43 -4.93
CA PRO A 166 10.87 6.57 -5.80
C PRO A 166 11.10 8.02 -6.24
N ILE A 167 12.38 8.39 -6.34
CA ILE A 167 12.77 9.74 -6.74
C ILE A 167 12.70 9.94 -8.27
N PRO A 168 12.58 11.20 -8.74
CA PRO A 168 12.65 11.60 -10.15
C PRO A 168 13.82 10.97 -10.93
N GLY A 169 13.56 9.89 -11.68
CA GLY A 169 14.59 9.23 -12.48
C GLY A 169 15.49 8.29 -11.67
N ALA A 170 14.96 7.73 -10.58
CA ALA A 170 15.60 6.68 -9.78
C ALA A 170 16.17 5.58 -10.68
N ASN A 171 17.45 5.24 -10.46
CA ASN A 171 18.07 4.08 -11.07
C ASN A 171 17.87 2.82 -10.20
N ILE A 172 18.38 1.68 -10.64
CA ILE A 172 18.21 0.42 -9.90
C ILE A 172 18.81 0.46 -8.49
N THR A 173 19.91 1.17 -8.28
CA THR A 173 20.54 1.32 -6.96
C THR A 173 19.63 2.10 -6.01
N ASP A 174 18.99 3.17 -6.49
CA ASP A 174 18.04 3.96 -5.70
C ASP A 174 16.81 3.12 -5.30
N LEU A 175 16.29 2.31 -6.24
CA LEU A 175 15.14 1.44 -6.00
C LEU A 175 15.45 0.32 -5.01
N VAL A 176 16.63 -0.31 -5.12
CA VAL A 176 17.09 -1.33 -4.16
C VAL A 176 17.22 -0.72 -2.76
N ALA A 177 17.79 0.48 -2.64
CA ALA A 177 17.91 1.16 -1.36
C ALA A 177 16.54 1.52 -0.75
N LEU A 178 15.58 1.95 -1.58
CA LEU A 178 14.22 2.22 -1.11
C LEU A 178 13.54 0.95 -0.60
N PHE A 179 13.55 -0.14 -1.36
CA PHE A 179 12.90 -1.40 -0.99
C PHE A 179 13.52 -2.01 0.28
N ALA A 180 14.83 -1.87 0.45
CA ALA A 180 15.52 -2.32 1.66
C ALA A 180 15.02 -1.63 2.95
N LYS A 181 14.51 -0.37 2.87
CA LYS A 181 13.89 0.31 4.03
C LYS A 181 12.65 -0.42 4.55
N PHE A 182 11.96 -1.14 3.67
CA PHE A 182 10.76 -1.92 3.97
C PHE A 182 11.06 -3.41 4.17
N ASN A 183 12.34 -3.75 4.38
CA ASN A 183 12.79 -5.13 4.52
C ASN A 183 12.47 -6.00 3.29
N LEU A 184 12.41 -5.40 2.11
CA LEU A 184 12.19 -6.07 0.82
C LEU A 184 13.53 -6.26 0.09
N THR A 185 13.71 -7.43 -0.50
CA THR A 185 14.92 -7.79 -1.24
C THR A 185 14.89 -7.28 -2.68
N THR A 186 16.03 -7.33 -3.37
CA THR A 186 16.09 -7.07 -4.82
C THR A 186 15.18 -8.02 -5.62
N LYS A 187 14.97 -9.25 -5.13
CA LYS A 187 14.02 -10.19 -5.74
C LYS A 187 12.59 -9.66 -5.62
N ASP A 188 12.22 -9.13 -4.45
CA ASP A 188 10.91 -8.54 -4.22
C ASP A 188 10.69 -7.31 -5.09
N LEU A 189 11.72 -6.46 -5.26
CA LEU A 189 11.69 -5.35 -6.22
C LEU A 189 11.35 -5.82 -7.63
N VAL A 190 12.03 -6.86 -8.13
CA VAL A 190 11.77 -7.40 -9.48
C VAL A 190 10.36 -8.00 -9.59
N VAL A 191 9.93 -8.77 -8.59
CA VAL A 191 8.61 -9.40 -8.58
C VAL A 191 7.49 -8.36 -8.50
N LEU A 192 7.60 -7.40 -7.58
CA LEU A 192 6.60 -6.34 -7.39
C LEU A 192 6.57 -5.38 -8.58
N SER A 193 7.69 -5.14 -9.28
CA SER A 193 7.72 -4.42 -10.57
C SER A 193 6.84 -5.07 -11.65
N GLY A 194 6.52 -6.35 -11.51
CA GLY A 194 5.54 -7.03 -12.36
C GLY A 194 4.13 -6.45 -12.27
N ALA A 195 3.79 -5.70 -11.21
CA ALA A 195 2.50 -4.99 -11.08
C ALA A 195 2.23 -4.02 -12.24
N HIS A 196 3.29 -3.50 -12.88
CA HIS A 196 3.18 -2.64 -14.07
C HIS A 196 2.67 -3.37 -15.32
N THR A 197 2.39 -4.68 -15.25
CA THR A 197 1.71 -5.42 -16.33
C THR A 197 0.23 -5.06 -16.48
N ILE A 198 -0.37 -4.42 -15.48
CA ILE A 198 -1.75 -3.92 -15.51
C ILE A 198 -1.80 -2.43 -15.16
N GLY A 199 -2.79 -1.72 -15.72
CA GLY A 199 -2.95 -0.28 -15.51
C GLY A 199 -2.38 0.57 -16.64
N LYS A 200 -2.32 1.88 -16.39
CA LYS A 200 -1.90 2.90 -17.37
C LYS A 200 -1.08 3.97 -16.67
N ALA A 201 -0.14 4.57 -17.38
CA ALA A 201 0.61 5.74 -16.93
C ALA A 201 0.20 6.98 -17.71
N HIS A 202 0.24 8.14 -17.06
CA HIS A 202 0.00 9.42 -17.73
C HIS A 202 1.22 9.80 -18.61
N CYS A 203 1.01 10.55 -19.69
CA CYS A 203 2.09 10.95 -20.60
C CYS A 203 3.21 11.76 -19.92
N SER A 204 2.91 12.47 -18.83
CA SER A 204 3.93 13.20 -18.05
C SER A 204 4.98 12.28 -17.42
N VAL A 205 4.67 11.00 -17.20
CA VAL A 205 5.59 10.01 -16.61
C VAL A 205 6.68 9.59 -17.60
N ARG A 206 6.41 9.69 -18.91
CA ARG A 206 7.29 9.22 -20.00
C ARG A 206 8.65 9.91 -20.06
N LEU A 207 8.77 11.13 -19.55
CA LEU A 207 9.88 12.05 -19.79
C LEU A 207 11.24 11.63 -19.19
N ARG A 208 11.38 10.40 -18.69
CA ARG A 208 12.57 9.95 -17.95
C ARG A 208 13.06 8.54 -18.26
N ILE A 209 12.42 7.79 -19.16
CA ILE A 209 12.93 6.47 -19.56
C ILE A 209 14.14 6.66 -20.46
N LYS A 210 15.34 6.52 -19.89
CA LYS A 210 16.60 6.53 -20.64
C LYS A 210 16.83 5.14 -21.24
N PHE A 211 16.45 4.96 -22.50
CA PHE A 211 16.93 3.81 -23.27
C PHE A 211 18.36 4.06 -23.74
N SER A 212 19.15 3.00 -23.86
CA SER A 212 20.44 3.09 -24.56
C SER A 212 20.21 3.55 -26.00
N GLU A 213 21.12 4.38 -26.52
CA GLU A 213 20.99 5.04 -27.82
C GLU A 213 20.81 4.06 -28.99
N HIS A 214 21.28 2.82 -28.83
CA HIS A 214 21.24 1.75 -29.82
C HIS A 214 20.16 0.69 -29.56
N SER A 215 19.27 0.90 -28.59
CA SER A 215 18.20 -0.06 -28.32
C SER A 215 17.14 -0.02 -29.42
N GLN A 216 16.91 -1.14 -30.10
CA GLN A 216 15.79 -1.28 -31.04
C GLN A 216 14.43 -1.12 -30.32
N ILE A 217 14.40 -1.41 -29.01
CA ILE A 217 13.24 -1.19 -28.13
C ILE A 217 12.97 0.30 -27.97
N LYS A 218 14.00 1.16 -27.93
CA LYS A 218 13.87 2.62 -27.88
C LYS A 218 13.07 3.13 -29.07
N LYS A 219 13.44 2.72 -30.29
CA LYS A 219 12.84 3.22 -31.54
C LYS A 219 11.36 2.85 -31.66
N ALA A 220 11.02 1.57 -31.41
CA ALA A 220 9.64 1.10 -31.45
C ALA A 220 8.78 1.76 -30.35
N HIS A 221 9.29 1.82 -29.11
CA HIS A 221 8.58 2.42 -28.00
C HIS A 221 8.40 3.93 -28.19
N GLU A 222 9.41 4.66 -28.67
CA GLU A 222 9.32 6.10 -28.95
C GLU A 222 8.32 6.43 -30.04
N GLN A 223 8.25 5.63 -31.10
CA GLN A 223 7.34 5.85 -32.21
C GLN A 223 5.87 5.69 -31.79
N GLU A 224 5.52 4.63 -31.07
CA GLU A 224 4.13 4.38 -30.63
C GLU A 224 3.69 5.36 -29.55
N THR A 225 4.50 5.58 -28.52
CA THR A 225 4.11 6.42 -27.39
C THR A 225 4.17 7.92 -27.71
N SER A 226 5.04 8.37 -28.63
CA SER A 226 5.03 9.76 -29.10
C SER A 226 3.73 10.06 -29.84
N VAL A 227 3.22 9.13 -30.65
CA VAL A 227 1.94 9.29 -31.35
C VAL A 227 0.77 9.35 -30.35
N VAL A 228 0.72 8.43 -29.38
CA VAL A 228 -0.35 8.40 -28.36
C VAL A 228 -0.34 9.66 -27.49
N CYS A 229 0.84 10.15 -27.08
CA CYS A 229 0.94 11.32 -26.22
C CYS A 229 0.85 12.65 -26.97
N ALA A 230 1.30 12.74 -28.23
CA ALA A 230 1.16 13.95 -29.05
C ALA A 230 -0.31 14.18 -29.47
N ALA A 231 -1.06 13.11 -29.76
CA ALA A 231 -2.49 13.20 -30.06
C ALA A 231 -3.32 13.75 -28.90
N TYR A 232 -2.86 13.56 -27.65
CA TYR A 232 -3.54 14.05 -26.45
C TYR A 232 -3.32 15.55 -26.17
N TYR A 233 -2.25 16.15 -26.71
CA TYR A 233 -1.87 17.56 -26.48
C TYR A 233 -1.88 18.45 -27.75
N GLY A 234 -2.27 17.92 -28.90
CA GLY A 234 -2.56 18.71 -30.10
C GLY A 234 -1.38 19.40 -30.79
N PHE A 235 -0.12 19.05 -30.49
CA PHE A 235 1.06 19.67 -31.13
C PHE A 235 2.20 18.69 -31.46
N SER A 236 2.76 18.86 -32.66
CA SER A 236 3.96 18.21 -33.18
C SER A 236 5.23 18.80 -32.54
N PHE A 237 5.88 18.03 -31.65
CA PHE A 237 7.27 18.16 -31.14
C PHE A 237 7.73 19.52 -30.51
N PRO A 238 8.84 19.52 -29.77
CA PRO A 238 9.15 18.77 -28.55
C PRO A 238 8.87 19.66 -27.33
N VAL A 239 8.03 19.19 -26.41
CA VAL A 239 7.68 19.98 -25.21
C VAL A 239 8.35 19.38 -23.98
N VAL A 240 9.19 20.19 -23.34
CA VAL A 240 9.83 19.94 -22.05
C VAL A 240 8.75 19.99 -20.96
N PHE A 241 8.53 18.91 -20.20
CA PHE A 241 7.60 18.92 -19.07
C PHE A 241 8.07 18.08 -17.87
N SER A 242 7.56 18.43 -16.68
CA SER A 242 8.04 18.02 -15.36
C SER A 242 7.09 17.02 -14.66
N SER A 243 7.65 15.88 -14.24
CA SER A 243 7.29 14.89 -13.17
C SER A 243 5.89 14.21 -13.18
N TYR A 244 5.70 12.91 -12.88
CA TYR A 244 5.87 12.18 -11.59
C TYR A 244 5.74 10.64 -11.78
N TYR A 245 5.99 9.82 -10.75
CA TYR A 245 6.44 8.40 -10.74
C TYR A 245 5.51 7.30 -11.29
N ALA A 246 6.14 6.24 -11.82
CA ALA A 246 5.65 4.87 -11.72
C ALA A 246 6.21 4.29 -10.40
N TRP A 247 5.30 3.73 -9.59
CA TRP A 247 5.24 3.76 -8.12
C TRP A 247 4.82 5.13 -7.58
#